data_AF-A0A7S9WQX4-F1
#
_entry.id   AF-A0A7S9WQX4-F1
#
_cell.length_a   1.000
_cell.length_b   1.000
_cell.length_c   1.000
_cell.angle_alpha   90.00
_cell.angle_beta   90.00
_cell.angle_gamma   90.00
#
_symmetry.space_group_name_H-M   'P 1'
#
loop_
_entity.id
_entity.type
_entity.pdbx_description
1 polymer ?
#
loop_
_entity_poly.entity_id
_entity_poly.type
_entity_poly.pdbx_seq_one_letter_code
_entity_poly.pdbx_strand_id
1 'polypeptide(L)'
;MASKIKLASLGALALVLAGCSNASGPRSLYYWDGTYSSSLYSYLSEDGDATEQISRLENLVQTSTQRGYKVAPGLYAHLGLLYLNNGNLGAANANFDKEVQNFPESREFINFIKGSKNLTPKKQSKKEGAKDEK
;
A
#
# COMPACT_ATOMS: atom_id res chain seq x y z
N MET A 1 -54.44 22.19 17.46
CA MET A 1 -53.07 22.72 17.31
C MET A 1 -51.97 21.76 17.78
N ALA A 2 -52.25 20.76 18.63
CA ALA A 2 -51.26 19.79 19.13
C ALA A 2 -50.66 18.84 18.06
N SER A 3 -51.40 18.52 17.00
CA SER A 3 -50.93 17.61 15.93
C SER A 3 -49.77 18.21 15.09
N LYS A 4 -49.79 19.53 14.86
CA LYS A 4 -48.76 20.22 14.07
C LYS A 4 -47.41 20.29 14.78
N ILE A 5 -47.42 20.33 16.12
CA ILE A 5 -46.22 20.35 16.97
C ILE A 5 -45.53 18.97 16.97
N LYS A 6 -46.31 17.88 17.00
CA LYS A 6 -45.77 16.51 16.91
C LYS A 6 -45.09 16.23 15.56
N LEU A 7 -45.66 16.73 14.45
CA LEU A 7 -45.04 16.64 13.13
C LEU A 7 -43.75 17.46 13.03
N ALA A 8 -43.68 18.64 13.64
CA ALA A 8 -42.47 19.46 13.67
C ALA A 8 -41.32 18.80 14.44
N SER A 9 -41.61 18.17 15.58
CA SER A 9 -40.61 17.42 16.36
C SER A 9 -40.10 16.16 15.65
N LEU A 10 -40.93 15.50 14.84
CA LEU A 10 -40.51 14.33 14.07
C LEU A 10 -39.64 14.71 12.86
N GLY A 11 -39.91 15.87 12.23
CA GLY A 11 -39.08 16.42 11.16
C GLY A 11 -37.70 16.90 11.64
N ALA A 12 -37.63 17.51 12.83
CA ALA A 12 -36.37 17.93 13.44
C ALA A 12 -35.45 16.74 13.77
N LEU A 13 -36.01 15.62 14.24
CA LEU A 13 -35.26 14.40 14.52
C LEU A 13 -34.67 13.77 13.23
N ALA A 14 -35.43 13.79 12.13
CA ALA A 14 -34.97 13.27 10.84
C ALA A 14 -33.77 14.06 10.26
N LEU A 15 -33.73 15.38 10.47
CA LEU A 15 -32.60 16.23 10.05
C LEU A 15 -31.34 16.00 10.88
N VAL A 16 -31.47 15.70 12.18
CA VAL A 16 -30.34 15.34 13.04
C VAL A 16 -29.76 13.98 12.66
N LEU A 17 -30.59 13.01 12.27
CA LEU A 17 -30.12 11.69 11.83
C LEU A 17 -29.46 11.72 10.43
N ALA A 18 -29.79 12.68 9.57
CA ALA A 18 -29.15 12.86 8.26
C ALA A 18 -27.73 13.47 8.34
N GLY A 19 -27.34 14.06 9.48
CA GLY A 19 -26.02 14.65 9.69
C GLY A 19 -24.88 13.64 9.94
N CYS A 20 -25.20 12.38 10.25
CA CYS A 20 -24.20 11.34 10.52
C CYS A 20 -23.72 10.60 9.26
N SER A 21 -24.44 10.71 8.13
CA SER A 21 -24.02 10.13 6.85
C SER A 21 -23.41 11.21 5.97
N ASN A 22 -22.24 11.72 6.34
CA ASN A 22 -21.36 12.34 5.36
C ASN A 22 -20.90 11.24 4.40
N ALA A 23 -21.72 10.94 3.38
CA ALA A 23 -21.37 10.10 2.24
C ALA A 23 -20.18 10.68 1.43
N SER A 24 -19.74 11.88 1.81
CA SER A 24 -18.59 12.62 1.28
C SER A 24 -17.61 12.98 2.40
N GLY A 25 -17.27 12.00 3.26
CA GLY A 25 -16.15 12.14 4.19
C GLY A 25 -14.86 12.57 3.45
N PRO A 26 -13.89 13.17 4.17
CA PRO A 26 -12.64 13.63 3.55
C PRO A 26 -12.01 12.48 2.77
N ARG A 27 -11.67 12.75 1.50
CA ARG A 27 -10.99 11.81 0.61
C ARG A 27 -9.79 11.23 1.35
N SER A 28 -9.59 9.91 1.25
CA SER A 28 -8.43 9.23 1.82
C SER A 28 -7.14 9.97 1.43
N LEU A 29 -6.21 10.12 2.37
CA LEU A 29 -4.93 10.77 2.11
C LEU A 29 -4.11 10.02 1.05
N TYR A 30 -4.28 8.70 1.00
CA TYR A 30 -3.58 7.79 0.11
C TYR A 30 -4.56 6.98 -0.75
N TYR A 31 -4.10 6.57 -1.92
CA TYR A 31 -4.87 5.69 -2.79
C TYR A 31 -4.67 4.23 -2.40
N TRP A 32 -5.77 3.53 -2.12
CA TRP A 32 -5.79 2.11 -1.80
C TRP A 32 -6.87 1.42 -2.64
N ASP A 33 -6.46 0.46 -3.45
CA ASP A 33 -7.36 -0.36 -4.28
C ASP A 33 -7.28 -1.86 -3.94
N GLY A 34 -6.54 -2.21 -2.87
CA GLY A 34 -6.28 -3.59 -2.45
C GLY A 34 -5.02 -4.20 -3.07
N THR A 35 -4.40 -3.57 -4.07
CA THR A 35 -3.16 -4.07 -4.69
C THR A 35 -2.03 -4.20 -3.68
N TYR A 36 -1.90 -3.22 -2.78
CA TYR A 36 -0.85 -3.25 -1.76
C TYR A 36 -1.03 -4.39 -0.75
N SER A 37 -2.23 -4.57 -0.19
CA SER A 37 -2.47 -5.61 0.81
C SER A 37 -2.30 -7.01 0.22
N SER A 38 -2.76 -7.21 -1.03
CA SER A 38 -2.52 -8.47 -1.74
C SER A 38 -1.04 -8.72 -1.99
N SER A 39 -0.30 -7.71 -2.46
CA SER A 39 1.15 -7.85 -2.73
C SER A 39 1.95 -8.08 -1.44
N LEU A 40 1.59 -7.40 -0.36
CA LEU A 40 2.21 -7.59 0.96
C LEU A 40 1.97 -9.00 1.49
N TYR A 41 0.73 -9.51 1.35
CA TYR A 41 0.43 -10.88 1.73
C TYR A 41 1.26 -11.89 0.93
N SER A 42 1.29 -11.78 -0.39
CA SER A 42 2.12 -12.63 -1.26
C SER A 42 3.60 -12.59 -0.86
N TYR A 43 4.15 -11.40 -0.63
CA TYR A 43 5.53 -11.24 -0.17
C TYR A 43 5.81 -11.97 1.15
N LEU A 44 4.93 -11.80 2.15
CA LEU A 44 5.10 -12.40 3.48
C LEU A 44 4.89 -13.92 3.47
N SER A 45 4.01 -14.42 2.62
CA SER A 45 3.81 -15.86 2.41
C SER A 45 4.92 -16.51 1.56
N GLU A 46 5.88 -15.71 1.07
CA GLU A 46 6.90 -16.14 0.09
C GLU A 46 6.29 -16.74 -1.19
N ASP A 47 5.04 -16.37 -1.46
CA ASP A 47 4.25 -16.83 -2.60
C ASP A 47 4.30 -15.79 -3.73
N GLY A 48 4.32 -16.28 -4.97
CA GLY A 48 4.23 -15.44 -6.16
C GLY A 48 5.57 -14.95 -6.71
N ASP A 49 5.52 -14.44 -7.94
CA ASP A 49 6.68 -13.99 -8.69
C ASP A 49 7.09 -12.57 -8.28
N ALA A 50 8.37 -12.36 -7.98
CA ALA A 50 8.88 -11.05 -7.55
C ALA A 50 8.74 -9.98 -8.64
N THR A 51 8.89 -10.34 -9.92
CA THR A 51 8.77 -9.41 -11.05
C THR A 51 7.32 -8.96 -11.22
N GLU A 52 6.37 -9.88 -11.07
CA GLU A 52 4.94 -9.58 -11.09
C GLU A 52 4.55 -8.68 -9.90
N GLN A 53 5.07 -8.96 -8.70
CA GLN A 53 4.86 -8.09 -7.53
C GLN A 53 5.43 -6.69 -7.74
N ILE A 54 6.64 -6.57 -8.30
CA ILE A 54 7.24 -5.28 -8.66
C ILE A 54 6.31 -4.52 -9.61
N SER A 55 5.88 -5.16 -10.71
CA SER A 55 5.00 -4.54 -11.71
C SER A 55 3.68 -4.03 -11.11
N ARG A 56 3.04 -4.84 -10.25
CA ARG A 56 1.82 -4.45 -9.53
C ARG A 56 2.03 -3.21 -8.67
N LEU A 57 3.11 -3.17 -7.89
CA LEU A 57 3.39 -2.06 -6.98
C LEU A 57 3.84 -0.79 -7.73
N GLU A 58 4.60 -0.91 -8.83
CA GLU A 58 4.92 0.22 -9.71
C GLU A 58 3.65 0.81 -10.34
N ASN A 59 2.72 -0.05 -10.77
CA ASN A 59 1.44 0.41 -11.29
C ASN A 59 0.62 1.13 -10.22
N LEU A 60 0.64 0.66 -8.97
CA LEU A 60 0.00 1.34 -7.85
C LEU A 60 0.61 2.73 -7.59
N VAL A 61 1.94 2.85 -7.63
CA VAL A 61 2.65 4.15 -7.54
C VAL A 61 2.20 5.09 -8.66
N GLN A 62 2.20 4.59 -9.89
CA GLN A 62 1.80 5.37 -11.06
C GLN A 62 0.34 5.82 -10.95
N THR A 63 -0.58 4.91 -10.63
CA THR A 63 -2.01 5.20 -10.49
C THR A 63 -2.27 6.20 -9.36
N SER A 64 -1.58 6.06 -8.23
CA SER A 64 -1.66 7.01 -7.12
C SER A 64 -1.27 8.42 -7.59
N THR A 65 -0.14 8.53 -8.27
CA THR A 65 0.39 9.81 -8.78
C THR A 65 -0.54 10.42 -9.83
N GLN A 66 -1.03 9.63 -10.80
CA GLN A 66 -1.95 10.08 -11.84
C GLN A 66 -3.29 10.57 -11.28
N ARG A 67 -3.76 9.94 -10.20
CA ARG A 67 -5.00 10.33 -9.51
C ARG A 67 -4.79 11.49 -8.51
N GLY A 68 -3.59 12.07 -8.46
CA GLY A 68 -3.24 13.20 -7.61
C GLY A 68 -3.08 12.83 -6.12
N TYR A 69 -2.92 11.55 -5.79
CA TYR A 69 -2.60 11.12 -4.43
C TYR A 69 -1.10 11.12 -4.20
N LYS A 70 -0.68 11.42 -2.96
CA LYS A 70 0.68 11.09 -2.52
C LYS A 70 0.84 9.58 -2.49
N VAL A 71 2.01 9.08 -2.86
CA VAL A 71 2.36 7.66 -2.70
C VAL A 71 2.37 7.33 -1.20
N ALA A 72 1.76 6.20 -0.83
CA ALA A 72 1.66 5.79 0.55
C ALA A 72 3.03 5.47 1.19
N PRO A 73 3.19 5.72 2.50
CA PRO A 73 4.40 5.35 3.24
C PRO A 73 4.66 3.85 3.16
N GLY A 74 5.93 3.49 3.08
CA GLY A 74 6.40 2.11 2.99
C GLY A 74 6.28 1.50 1.59
N LEU A 75 5.58 2.12 0.64
CA LEU A 75 5.42 1.55 -0.71
C LEU A 75 6.74 1.55 -1.48
N TYR A 76 7.49 2.66 -1.39
CA TYR A 76 8.83 2.72 -1.98
C TYR A 76 9.82 1.85 -1.21
N ALA A 77 9.71 1.77 0.13
CA ALA A 77 10.50 0.82 0.90
C ALA A 77 10.29 -0.64 0.44
N HIS A 78 9.04 -1.05 0.22
CA HIS A 78 8.71 -2.41 -0.23
C HIS A 78 9.23 -2.67 -1.65
N LEU A 79 9.05 -1.72 -2.59
CA LEU A 79 9.69 -1.82 -3.91
C LEU A 79 11.21 -1.96 -3.80
N GLY A 80 11.83 -1.19 -2.91
CA GLY A 80 13.27 -1.28 -2.65
C GLY A 80 13.69 -2.68 -2.20
N LEU A 81 12.93 -3.30 -1.29
CA LEU A 81 13.16 -4.68 -0.83
C LEU A 81 12.97 -5.71 -1.96
N LEU A 82 11.94 -5.57 -2.79
CA LEU A 82 11.70 -6.47 -3.92
C LEU A 82 12.84 -6.39 -4.94
N TYR A 83 13.29 -5.19 -5.30
CA TYR A 83 14.42 -5.01 -6.21
C TYR A 83 15.74 -5.53 -5.61
N LEU A 84 15.95 -5.33 -4.32
CA LEU A 84 17.09 -5.87 -3.61
C LEU A 84 17.10 -7.41 -3.67
N ASN A 85 15.97 -8.05 -3.37
CA ASN A 85 15.81 -9.50 -3.43
C ASN A 85 16.01 -10.05 -4.85
N ASN A 86 15.69 -9.26 -5.88
CA ASN A 86 15.93 -9.60 -7.29
C ASN A 86 17.35 -9.22 -7.77
N GLY A 87 18.23 -8.75 -6.89
CA GLY A 87 19.62 -8.39 -7.23
C GLY A 87 19.78 -7.04 -7.94
N ASN A 88 18.72 -6.25 -8.09
CA ASN A 88 18.78 -4.93 -8.71
C ASN A 88 19.04 -3.84 -7.66
N LEU A 89 20.29 -3.74 -7.22
CA LEU A 89 20.71 -2.77 -6.20
C LEU A 89 20.49 -1.31 -6.61
N GLY A 90 20.61 -0.99 -7.91
CA GLY A 90 20.37 0.36 -8.41
C GLY A 90 18.92 0.79 -8.21
N ALA A 91 17.98 -0.05 -8.65
CA ALA A 91 16.55 0.21 -8.45
C ALA A 91 16.16 0.16 -6.97
N ALA A 92 16.78 -0.72 -6.17
CA ALA A 92 16.54 -0.77 -4.74
C ALA A 92 16.88 0.56 -4.06
N ASN A 93 18.09 1.07 -4.28
CA ASN A 93 18.55 2.34 -3.71
C ASN A 93 17.69 3.52 -4.17
N ALA A 94 17.34 3.58 -5.45
CA ALA A 94 16.49 4.64 -5.98
C ALA A 94 15.11 4.68 -5.27
N ASN A 95 14.53 3.53 -4.97
CA ASN A 95 13.26 3.46 -4.24
C ASN A 95 13.45 3.82 -2.76
N PHE A 96 14.49 3.32 -2.10
CA PHE A 96 14.80 3.72 -0.72
C PHE A 96 15.01 5.23 -0.56
N ASP A 97 15.69 5.87 -1.51
CA ASP A 97 15.92 7.30 -1.47
C ASP A 97 14.61 8.08 -1.66
N LYS A 98 13.69 7.59 -2.53
CA LYS A 98 12.33 8.14 -2.65
C LYS A 98 11.52 7.98 -1.37
N GLU A 99 11.65 6.87 -0.66
CA GLU A 99 10.98 6.69 0.63
C GLU A 99 11.45 7.75 1.63
N VAL A 100 12.76 7.90 1.82
CA VAL A 100 13.34 8.88 2.75
C VAL A 100 12.99 10.31 2.36
N GLN A 101 12.93 10.62 1.05
CA GLN A 101 12.52 11.93 0.56
C GLN A 101 11.06 12.24 0.91
N ASN A 102 10.16 11.26 0.77
CA ASN A 102 8.73 11.45 1.04
C ASN A 102 8.37 11.32 2.52
N PHE A 103 9.16 10.56 3.26
CA PHE A 103 8.94 10.10 4.64
C PHE A 103 10.30 10.05 5.37
N PRO A 104 10.87 11.20 5.78
CA PRO A 104 12.18 11.28 6.45
C PRO A 104 12.25 10.51 7.78
N GLU A 105 11.11 10.20 8.38
CA GLU A 105 10.98 9.31 9.54
C GLU A 105 11.45 7.88 9.27
N SER A 106 11.40 7.42 8.01
CA SER A 106 11.84 6.07 7.62
C SER A 106 13.37 5.94 7.56
N ARG A 107 14.12 7.04 7.60
CA ARG A 107 15.56 7.10 7.32
C ARG A 107 16.39 6.12 8.15
N GLU A 108 16.12 6.00 9.44
CA GLU A 108 16.87 5.06 10.30
C GLU A 108 16.63 3.61 9.90
N PHE A 109 15.40 3.26 9.53
CA PHE A 109 15.06 1.92 9.05
C PHE A 109 15.69 1.63 7.69
N ILE A 110 15.63 2.58 6.76
CA ILE A 110 16.27 2.47 5.45
C ILE A 110 17.79 2.33 5.59
N ASN A 111 18.42 3.10 6.48
CA ASN A 111 19.85 3.00 6.77
C ASN A 111 20.20 1.64 7.38
N PHE A 112 19.36 1.12 8.28
CA PHE A 112 19.51 -0.23 8.82
C PHE A 112 19.48 -1.28 7.70
N ILE A 113 18.52 -1.21 6.77
CA ILE A 113 18.46 -2.12 5.61
C ILE A 113 19.72 -1.99 4.75
N LYS A 114 20.11 -0.77 4.38
CA LYS A 114 21.29 -0.49 3.52
C LYS A 114 22.62 -0.84 4.19
N GLY A 115 22.72 -0.73 5.52
CA GLY A 115 23.93 -1.02 6.29
C GLY A 115 24.05 -2.50 6.69
N SER A 116 22.98 -3.27 6.56
CA SER A 116 22.99 -4.70 6.85
C SER A 116 23.85 -5.45 5.82
N LYS A 117 24.86 -6.21 6.27
CA LYS A 117 25.59 -7.17 5.41
C LYS A 117 24.69 -8.24 4.75
N ASN A 118 23.41 -8.29 5.14
CA ASN A 118 22.34 -9.09 4.56
C ASN A 118 21.69 -8.48 3.31
N LEU A 119 22.22 -7.40 2.71
CA LEU A 119 21.85 -6.93 1.36
C LEU A 119 22.14 -7.97 0.25
N THR A 120 22.53 -9.18 0.60
CA THR A 120 22.60 -10.30 -0.32
C THR A 120 21.18 -10.68 -0.75
N PRO A 121 20.90 -10.72 -2.06
CA PRO A 121 19.61 -11.15 -2.59
C PRO A 121 19.19 -12.48 -1.94
N LYS A 122 18.03 -12.53 -1.29
CA LYS A 122 17.45 -13.80 -0.85
C LYS A 122 17.06 -14.55 -2.13
N LYS A 123 17.89 -15.50 -2.56
CA LYS A 123 17.63 -16.35 -3.73
C LYS A 123 16.30 -17.05 -3.51
N GLN A 124 15.24 -16.61 -4.21
CA GLN A 124 13.92 -17.22 -4.14
C GLN A 124 14.07 -18.71 -4.48
N SER A 125 13.76 -19.58 -3.53
CA SER A 125 13.76 -21.02 -3.74
C SER A 125 12.61 -21.34 -4.70
N LYS A 126 12.92 -21.46 -5.98
CA LYS A 126 12.04 -22.01 -7.01
C LYS A 126 11.55 -23.37 -6.50
N LYS A 127 10.30 -23.44 -5.99
CA LYS A 127 9.59 -24.71 -5.87
C LYS A 127 9.34 -25.19 -7.30
N GLU A 128 10.29 -25.93 -7.84
CA GLU A 128 10.04 -26.83 -8.95
C GLU A 128 8.95 -27.78 -8.48
N GLY A 129 7.72 -27.52 -8.94
CA GLY A 129 6.65 -28.48 -8.83
C GLY A 129 7.07 -29.73 -9.55
N ALA A 130 7.32 -30.79 -8.78
CA ALA A 130 7.27 -32.16 -9.25
C ALA A 130 5.91 -32.37 -9.94
N LYS A 131 5.91 -32.34 -11.28
CA LYS A 131 4.90 -33.04 -12.08
C LYS A 131 5.42 -34.46 -12.27
N ASP A 132 5.22 -35.27 -11.25
CA ASP A 132 5.16 -36.72 -11.41
C ASP A 132 3.72 -37.06 -11.80
N GLU A 133 3.57 -37.36 -13.09
CA GLU A 133 2.82 -38.49 -13.62
C GLU A 133 1.77 -39.15 -12.72
N LYS A 134 0.48 -38.99 -13.09
CA LYS A 134 -0.42 -40.12 -13.36
C LYS A 134 -1.58 -39.71 -14.26
#